data_AF-A0A6C2D7C0-F1
#
_entry.id   AF-A0A6C2D7C0-F1
#
_cell.length_a   1.000
_cell.length_b   1.000
_cell.length_c   1.000
_cell.angle_alpha   90.00
_cell.angle_beta   90.00
_cell.angle_gamma   90.00
#
_symmetry.space_group_name_H-M   'P 1'
#
loop_
_entity.id
_entity.type
_entity.pdbx_description
1 polymer ?
#
loop_
_entity_poly.entity_id
_entity_poly.type
_entity_poly.pdbx_seq_one_letter_code
_entity_poly.pdbx_strand_id
1 'polypeptide(L)' 'MAVQSIERRRCLTCNRWGGARTPGAEPDTIEYDENNDRGPCQEGPWHGNSRGPRNACGQWVKWIALEQPAS' A
#
# COMPACT_ATOMS: atom_id res chain seq x y z
N MET A 1 5.92 8.38 -11.43
CA MET A 1 5.84 8.21 -9.96
C MET A 1 4.58 8.90 -9.50
N ALA A 2 3.75 8.20 -8.72
CA ALA A 2 2.48 8.67 -8.22
C ALA A 2 2.47 8.63 -6.68
N VAL A 3 1.61 9.45 -6.08
CA VAL A 3 1.42 9.54 -4.63
C VAL A 3 0.02 9.05 -4.27
N GLN A 4 -0.09 8.28 -3.19
CA GLN A 4 -1.37 7.84 -2.67
C GLN A 4 -1.47 8.04 -1.15
N SER A 5 -2.54 8.73 -0.70
CA SER A 5 -2.91 8.83 0.72
C SER A 5 -3.56 7.54 1.24
N ILE A 6 -3.49 7.34 2.57
CA ILE A 6 -4.17 6.23 3.24
C ILE A 6 -5.70 6.33 3.23
N GLU A 7 -6.29 7.50 2.95
CA GLU A 7 -7.73 7.76 3.06
C GLU A 7 -8.57 6.76 2.25
N ARG A 8 -8.05 6.37 1.07
CA ARG A 8 -8.72 5.41 0.19
C ARG A 8 -8.54 3.95 0.62
N ARG A 9 -7.69 3.68 1.61
CA ARG A 9 -7.39 2.35 2.19
C ARG A 9 -7.14 1.27 1.14
N ARG A 10 -6.36 1.61 0.10
CA ARG A 10 -6.04 0.69 -1.00
C ARG A 10 -4.87 -0.21 -0.64
N CYS A 11 -4.67 -1.27 -1.42
CA CYS A 11 -3.53 -2.18 -1.29
C CYS A 11 -2.18 -1.45 -1.11
N LEU A 12 -1.93 -0.39 -1.89
CA LEU A 12 -0.71 0.42 -1.82
C LEU A 12 -0.38 0.99 -0.43
N THR A 13 -1.37 1.20 0.43
CA THR A 13 -1.17 1.69 1.81
C THR A 13 -1.41 0.62 2.87
N CYS A 14 -1.62 -0.62 2.45
CA CYS A 14 -1.90 -1.76 3.32
C CYS A 14 -0.62 -2.50 3.71
N ASN A 15 -0.42 -2.82 5.00
CA ASN A 15 0.72 -3.59 5.50
C ASN A 15 0.90 -4.95 4.80
N ARG A 16 -0.22 -5.54 4.39
CA ARG A 16 -0.29 -6.88 3.79
C ARG A 16 -0.01 -6.91 2.30
N TRP A 17 0.27 -5.77 1.66
CA TRP A 17 0.58 -5.72 0.23
C TRP A 17 2.10 -5.62 0.02
N GLY A 18 2.65 -6.50 -0.82
CA GLY A 18 4.09 -6.64 -1.03
C GLY A 18 4.60 -6.14 -2.37
N GLY A 19 3.90 -5.20 -3.02
CA GLY A 19 4.43 -4.55 -4.22
C GLY A 19 5.40 -3.42 -3.91
N ALA A 20 6.07 -2.91 -4.94
CA ALA A 20 7.05 -1.83 -4.80
C ALA A 20 6.36 -0.51 -4.39
N ARG A 21 6.86 0.09 -3.31
CA ARG A 21 6.40 1.38 -2.77
C ARG A 21 7.40 1.90 -1.73
N THR A 22 7.36 3.19 -1.46
CA THR A 22 8.10 3.86 -0.39
C THR A 22 7.16 4.79 0.39
N PRO A 23 7.46 5.14 1.65
CA PRO A 23 6.81 6.29 2.29
C PRO A 23 6.97 7.55 1.41
N GLY A 24 5.91 8.35 1.31
CA GLY A 24 5.97 9.64 0.61
C GLY A 24 6.49 10.76 1.49
N ALA A 25 6.69 11.94 0.89
CA ALA A 25 7.16 13.13 1.60
C ALA A 25 6.19 13.64 2.68
N GLU A 26 4.88 13.46 2.47
CA GLU A 26 3.84 13.87 3.43
C GLU A 26 3.43 12.71 4.33
N PRO A 27 3.02 12.98 5.60
CA PRO A 27 2.48 11.96 6.48
C PRO A 27 1.33 11.18 5.82
N ASP A 28 1.25 9.88 6.10
CA ASP A 28 0.16 9.03 5.61
C ASP A 28 0.05 8.93 4.08
N THR A 29 1.15 9.19 3.37
CA THR A 29 1.26 9.00 1.93
C THR A 29 2.32 7.96 1.56
N ILE A 30 2.12 7.31 0.42
CA ILE A 30 3.12 6.44 -0.21
C ILE A 30 3.44 6.94 -1.62
N GLU A 31 4.67 6.73 -2.05
CA GLU A 31 5.13 6.89 -3.42
C GLU A 31 5.27 5.52 -4.10
N TYR A 32 4.87 5.46 -5.37
CA TYR A 32 4.93 4.24 -6.16
C TYR A 32 5.06 4.53 -7.67
N ASP A 33 5.47 3.53 -8.44
CA ASP A 33 5.42 3.57 -9.90
C ASP A 33 4.06 3.07 -10.38
N GLU A 34 3.27 3.93 -11.02
CA GLU A 34 1.95 3.58 -11.56
C GLU A 34 2.01 2.58 -12.72
N ASN A 35 3.16 2.45 -13.37
CA ASN A 35 3.39 1.43 -14.40
C ASN A 35 3.79 0.07 -13.79
N ASN A 36 4.06 0.02 -12.48
CA ASN A 36 4.43 -1.18 -11.72
C ASN A 36 3.70 -1.23 -10.38
N ASP A 37 2.39 -0.95 -10.40
CA ASP A 37 1.55 -0.78 -9.20
C ASP A 37 0.90 -2.09 -8.70
N ARG A 38 1.42 -3.24 -9.13
CA ARG A 38 0.91 -4.56 -8.77
C ARG A 38 1.85 -5.27 -7.82
N GLY A 39 1.27 -5.95 -6.85
CA GLY A 39 2.03 -6.70 -5.86
C GLY A 39 1.23 -7.84 -5.26
N PRO A 40 1.90 -8.88 -4.75
CA PRO A 40 1.25 -9.97 -4.03
C PRO A 40 0.59 -9.45 -2.74
N CYS A 41 -0.59 -9.95 -2.46
CA CYS A 41 -1.16 -9.87 -1.12
C CYS A 41 -0.50 -10.95 -0.25
N GLN A 42 0.18 -10.53 0.81
CA GLN A 42 0.94 -11.40 1.72
C GLN A 42 0.06 -12.02 2.80
N GLU A 43 -1.12 -11.47 3.07
CA GLU A 43 -2.06 -12.00 4.08
C GLU A 43 -3.51 -11.63 3.72
N GLY A 44 -4.47 -12.45 4.16
CA GLY A 44 -5.91 -12.19 4.01
C GLY A 44 -6.53 -12.94 2.81
N PRO A 45 -7.73 -12.52 2.36
CA PRO A 45 -8.55 -13.28 1.40
C PRO A 45 -7.93 -13.52 0.03
N TRP A 46 -6.87 -12.79 -0.31
CA TRP A 46 -6.15 -12.93 -1.59
C TRP A 46 -4.70 -13.31 -1.40
N HIS A 47 -4.32 -13.90 -0.26
CA HIS A 47 -2.98 -14.40 -0.02
C HIS A 47 -2.38 -15.10 -1.25
N GLY A 48 -1.17 -14.72 -1.63
CA GLY A 48 -0.45 -15.24 -2.80
C GLY A 48 -0.86 -14.64 -4.16
N ASN A 49 -1.94 -13.87 -4.25
CA ASN A 49 -2.41 -13.30 -5.52
C ASN A 49 -1.89 -11.89 -5.76
N SER A 50 -1.47 -11.61 -7.00
CA SER A 50 -1.06 -10.25 -7.43
C SER A 50 -2.26 -9.34 -7.67
N ARG A 51 -2.30 -8.22 -6.96
CA ARG A 51 -3.38 -7.21 -7.01
C ARG A 51 -2.80 -5.82 -7.25
N GLY A 52 -3.48 -5.05 -8.10
CA GLY A 52 -3.28 -3.61 -8.20
C GLY A 52 -3.93 -2.86 -7.04
N PRO A 53 -3.86 -1.52 -7.03
CA PRO A 53 -4.28 -0.68 -5.93
C PRO A 53 -5.81 -0.60 -5.84
N ARG A 54 -6.41 -1.52 -5.09
CA ARG A 54 -7.86 -1.55 -4.83
C ARG A 54 -8.14 -1.61 -3.34
N ASN A 55 -9.34 -1.16 -2.96
CA ASN A 55 -9.90 -1.39 -1.63
C ASN A 55 -11.09 -2.34 -1.79
N ALA A 56 -10.81 -3.65 -1.78
CA ALA A 56 -11.87 -4.64 -1.99
C ALA A 56 -11.73 -5.91 -1.12
N CYS A 57 -10.64 -6.10 -0.35
CA CYS A 57 -10.54 -7.25 0.56
C CYS A 57 -11.21 -7.00 1.91
N GLY A 58 -11.55 -5.75 2.24
CA GLY A 58 -12.15 -5.37 3.51
C GLY A 58 -11.25 -5.50 4.74
N GLN A 59 -10.00 -5.96 4.59
CA GLN A 59 -9.06 -6.20 5.70
C GLN A 59 -7.82 -5.31 5.61
N TRP A 60 -8.04 -4.02 5.32
CA TRP A 60 -6.96 -3.05 5.26
C TRP A 60 -6.35 -2.82 6.64
N VAL A 61 -5.02 -2.81 6.70
CA VAL A 61 -4.22 -2.51 7.88
C VAL A 61 -3.17 -1.48 7.46
N LYS A 62 -3.04 -0.36 8.19
CA LYS A 62 -2.07 0.69 7.83
C LYS A 62 -0.67 0.09 7.69
N TRP A 63 0.05 0.48 6.64
CA TRP A 63 1.43 0.04 6.43
C TRP A 63 2.34 0.59 7.53
N ILE A 64 3.05 -0.31 8.22
CA ILE A 64 3.87 0.03 9.39
C ILE A 64 4.99 1.04 9.09
N ALA A 65 5.46 1.12 7.84
CA ALA A 65 6.46 2.11 7.44
C ALA A 65 5.96 3.56 7.54
N LEU A 66 4.63 3.77 7.61
CA LEU A 66 4.00 5.08 7.78
C LEU A 66 3.77 5.45 9.26
N GLU A 67 4.16 4.59 10.20
CA GLU A 67 4.04 4.86 11.64
C GLU A 67 5.32 5.48 12.23
N GLN A 68 6.41 5.52 11.46
CA GLN A 68 7.62 6.19 11.90
C GLN A 68 7.49 7.70 11.73
N PRO A 69 7.83 8.51 12.75
CA PRO A 69 7.93 9.95 12.56
C PRO A 69 9.02 10.24 11.53
N ALA A 70 8.73 11.14 10.59
CA ALA A 70 9.76 11.72 9.71
C ALA A 70 10.88 12.26 10.62
N SER A 71 12.07 11.67 10.49
CA SER A 71 13.25 12.02 11.29
C SER A 71 13.87 13.33 10.83
#